data_AF-A0A0M8N9J2-F1
#
_entry.id   AF-A0A0M8N9J2-F1
#
_cell.length_a   1.000
_cell.length_b   1.000
_cell.length_c   1.000
_cell.angle_alpha   90.00
_cell.angle_beta   90.00
_cell.angle_gamma   90.00
#
_symmetry.space_group_name_H-M   'P 1'
#
loop_
_entity.id
_entity.type
_entity.pdbx_description
1 polymer ?
#
loop_
_entity_poly.entity_id
_entity_poly.type
_entity_poly.pdbx_seq_one_letter_code
_entity_poly.pdbx_strand_id
1 'polypeptide(L)'
;MLSYPDALSLKHANRYFHSFVDTGVKLKVAWLVERRRLHLDCPSEGRCDLGTDMRFCRGSVALLMKRRREHIECQSRPDLGCIVLGTPTCPHRPAGHQYRVLLARMIMDEWSSEMQWLFVAAAVVACSWACARWL
;
A
#
# COMPACT_ATOMS: atom_id res chain seq x y z
N MET A 1 -5.65 -24.82 -4.86
CA MET A 1 -6.66 -23.93 -5.51
C MET A 1 -6.05 -22.55 -5.64
N LEU A 2 -6.31 -21.87 -6.76
CA LEU A 2 -5.79 -20.53 -7.04
C LEU A 2 -6.49 -19.50 -6.12
N SER A 3 -5.77 -18.51 -5.60
CA SER A 3 -6.39 -17.49 -4.73
C SER A 3 -7.28 -16.54 -5.54
N TYR A 4 -8.27 -15.89 -4.91
CA TYR A 4 -9.15 -14.92 -5.61
C TYR A 4 -8.38 -13.86 -6.44
N PRO A 5 -7.38 -13.13 -5.89
CA PRO A 5 -6.58 -12.18 -6.66
C PRO A 5 -5.93 -12.78 -7.91
N ASP A 6 -5.40 -13.99 -7.79
CA ASP A 6 -4.65 -14.65 -8.85
C ASP A 6 -5.60 -15.19 -9.92
N ALA A 7 -6.75 -15.75 -9.51
CA ALA A 7 -7.82 -16.17 -10.40
C ALA A 7 -8.43 -14.99 -11.16
N LEU A 8 -8.65 -13.86 -10.50
CA LEU A 8 -9.14 -12.65 -11.14
C LEU A 8 -8.14 -12.13 -12.17
N SER A 9 -6.84 -12.16 -11.85
CA SER A 9 -5.78 -11.78 -12.77
C SER A 9 -5.75 -12.70 -13.99
N LEU A 10 -5.85 -14.02 -13.78
CA LEU A 10 -5.87 -15.01 -14.85
C LEU A 10 -7.10 -14.83 -15.76
N LYS A 11 -8.28 -14.62 -15.16
CA LYS A 11 -9.53 -14.35 -15.88
C LYS A 11 -9.42 -13.15 -16.82
N HIS A 12 -8.68 -12.11 -16.42
CA HIS A 12 -8.48 -10.91 -17.23
C HIS A 12 -7.21 -10.93 -18.09
N ALA A 13 -6.34 -11.93 -17.95
CA ALA A 13 -5.11 -12.05 -18.75
C ALA A 13 -5.38 -12.47 -20.20
N ASN A 14 -6.40 -13.30 -20.45
CA ASN A 14 -6.76 -13.76 -21.80
C ASN A 14 -8.26 -14.03 -21.91
N ARG A 15 -8.86 -13.76 -23.08
CA ARG A 15 -10.26 -14.07 -23.39
C ARG A 15 -10.58 -15.56 -23.23
N TYR A 16 -9.63 -16.44 -23.52
CA TYR A 16 -9.77 -17.88 -23.30
C TYR A 16 -10.04 -18.18 -21.81
N PHE A 17 -9.19 -17.67 -20.90
CA PHE A 17 -9.38 -17.86 -19.46
C PHE A 17 -10.65 -17.20 -18.92
N HIS A 18 -11.06 -16.08 -19.52
CA HIS A 18 -12.27 -15.36 -19.12
C HIS A 18 -13.53 -16.23 -19.15
N SER A 19 -13.63 -17.22 -20.05
CA SER A 19 -14.83 -18.02 -20.22
C SER A 19 -14.99 -19.16 -19.20
N PHE A 20 -13.91 -19.61 -18.55
CA PHE A 20 -13.94 -20.76 -17.64
C PHE A 20 -13.32 -20.53 -16.27
N VAL A 21 -12.57 -19.44 -16.05
CA VAL A 21 -12.05 -19.11 -14.72
C VAL A 21 -13.17 -18.55 -13.85
N ASP A 22 -13.59 -19.36 -12.87
CA ASP A 22 -14.58 -18.94 -11.88
C ASP A 22 -13.95 -18.06 -10.79
N THR A 23 -14.62 -16.94 -10.53
CA THR A 23 -14.29 -15.91 -9.52
C THR A 23 -15.52 -15.62 -8.65
N GLY A 24 -16.39 -16.62 -8.49
CA GLY A 24 -17.62 -16.53 -7.73
C GLY A 24 -17.43 -16.28 -6.24
N VAL A 25 -18.57 -16.18 -5.55
CA VAL A 25 -18.66 -15.82 -4.12
C VAL A 25 -17.80 -16.72 -3.24
N LYS A 26 -17.77 -18.04 -3.51
CA LYS A 26 -16.98 -19.01 -2.73
C LYS A 26 -15.50 -18.62 -2.70
N LEU A 27 -14.94 -18.19 -3.83
CA LEU A 27 -13.53 -17.83 -3.93
C LEU A 27 -13.21 -16.53 -3.20
N LYS A 28 -14.11 -15.54 -3.32
CA LYS A 28 -14.01 -14.27 -2.58
C LYS A 28 -14.05 -14.49 -1.07
N VAL A 29 -14.99 -15.30 -0.59
CA VAL A 29 -15.13 -15.63 0.84
C VAL A 29 -13.92 -16.42 1.32
N ALA A 30 -13.47 -17.43 0.57
CA ALA A 30 -12.27 -18.19 0.92
C ALA A 30 -11.04 -17.29 1.06
N TRP A 31 -10.87 -16.32 0.16
CA TRP A 31 -9.79 -15.33 0.25
C TRP A 31 -9.91 -14.43 1.49
N LEU A 32 -11.10 -13.94 1.83
CA LEU A 32 -11.31 -13.13 3.04
C LEU A 32 -11.04 -13.92 4.32
N VAL A 33 -11.49 -15.18 4.37
CA VAL A 33 -11.24 -16.09 5.51
C VAL A 33 -9.74 -16.33 5.66
N GLU A 34 -9.04 -16.59 4.55
CA GLU A 34 -7.60 -16.81 4.58
C GLU A 34 -6.84 -15.58 5.07
N ARG A 35 -7.22 -14.38 4.61
CA ARG A 35 -6.65 -13.13 5.14
C ARG A 35 -6.83 -13.00 6.66
N ARG A 36 -7.99 -13.38 7.18
CA ARG A 36 -8.25 -13.34 8.63
C ARG A 36 -7.39 -14.34 9.39
N ARG A 37 -7.21 -15.56 8.85
CA ARG A 37 -6.34 -16.60 9.43
C ARG A 37 -4.88 -16.15 9.49
N LEU A 38 -4.42 -15.48 8.45
CA LEU A 38 -3.07 -14.91 8.38
C LEU A 38 -2.91 -13.59 9.14
N HIS A 39 -3.94 -13.16 9.89
CA HIS A 39 -3.95 -11.91 10.65
C HIS A 39 -3.57 -10.67 9.81
N LEU A 40 -3.98 -10.66 8.55
CA LEU A 40 -3.81 -9.53 7.64
C LEU A 40 -4.97 -8.55 7.77
N ASP A 41 -4.79 -7.35 7.21
CA ASP A 41 -5.85 -6.35 7.15
C ASP A 41 -7.09 -6.89 6.43
N CYS A 42 -8.26 -6.66 7.02
CA CYS A 42 -9.55 -6.93 6.41
C CYS A 42 -10.18 -5.63 5.88
N PRO A 43 -11.11 -5.71 4.91
CA PRO A 43 -11.83 -4.53 4.44
C PRO A 43 -12.55 -3.84 5.61
N SER A 44 -12.36 -2.52 5.72
CA SER A 44 -12.81 -1.70 6.84
C SER A 44 -14.27 -1.25 6.72
N GLU A 45 -14.84 -1.29 5.51
CA GLU A 45 -16.22 -0.91 5.27
C GLU A 45 -17.17 -2.06 5.60
N GLY A 46 -18.22 -1.79 6.38
CA GLY A 46 -19.17 -2.81 6.87
C GLY A 46 -20.05 -3.48 5.79
N ARG A 47 -19.87 -3.16 4.50
CA ARG A 47 -20.60 -3.78 3.39
C ARG A 47 -19.66 -4.15 2.25
N CYS A 48 -19.21 -5.41 2.22
CA CYS A 48 -18.59 -6.00 1.03
C CYS A 48 -19.68 -6.64 0.14
N ASP A 49 -19.90 -6.10 -1.06
CA ASP A 49 -20.77 -6.73 -2.05
C ASP A 49 -20.00 -7.86 -2.76
N LEU A 50 -20.39 -9.11 -2.48
CA LEU A 50 -19.79 -10.32 -3.04
C LEU A 50 -20.31 -10.67 -4.44
N GLY A 51 -21.32 -9.97 -4.94
CA GLY A 51 -22.05 -10.33 -6.17
C GLY A 51 -21.16 -10.37 -7.41
N THR A 52 -20.58 -9.24 -7.81
CA THR A 52 -19.70 -9.16 -9.00
C THR A 52 -18.27 -8.79 -8.63
N ASP A 53 -17.31 -9.11 -9.48
CA ASP A 53 -15.90 -8.74 -9.27
C ASP A 53 -15.73 -7.22 -9.19
N MET A 54 -16.43 -6.48 -10.06
CA MET A 54 -16.41 -5.02 -10.05
C MET A 54 -16.91 -4.42 -8.75
N ARG A 55 -17.96 -4.97 -8.14
CA ARG A 55 -18.49 -4.46 -6.87
C ARG A 55 -17.61 -4.87 -5.70
N PHE A 56 -17.10 -6.11 -5.73
CA PHE A 56 -16.23 -6.63 -4.69
C PHE A 56 -14.89 -5.88 -4.62
N CYS A 57 -14.31 -5.52 -5.77
CA CYS A 57 -13.02 -4.83 -5.82
C CYS A 57 -13.08 -3.33 -5.51
N ARG A 58 -14.21 -2.78 -5.05
CA ARG A 58 -14.32 -1.35 -4.69
C ARG A 58 -13.78 -1.04 -3.30
N GLY A 59 -13.50 0.24 -3.06
CA GLY A 59 -13.12 0.77 -1.74
C GLY A 59 -11.88 0.09 -1.16
N SER A 60 -11.99 -0.37 0.09
CA SER A 60 -10.87 -0.99 0.81
C SER A 60 -10.29 -2.22 0.11
N VAL A 61 -11.08 -3.00 -0.64
CA VAL A 61 -10.57 -4.21 -1.31
C VAL A 61 -9.56 -3.86 -2.41
N ALA A 62 -9.78 -2.80 -3.18
CA ALA A 62 -8.81 -2.31 -4.16
C ALA A 62 -7.46 -1.98 -3.50
N LEU A 63 -7.49 -1.38 -2.31
CA LEU A 63 -6.30 -1.06 -1.53
C LEU A 63 -5.59 -2.33 -1.06
N LEU A 64 -6.32 -3.33 -0.56
CA LEU A 64 -5.73 -4.62 -0.17
C LEU A 64 -5.08 -5.33 -1.36
N MET A 65 -5.74 -5.32 -2.52
CA MET A 65 -5.19 -5.87 -3.76
C MET A 65 -3.91 -5.14 -4.19
N LYS A 66 -3.88 -3.81 -4.07
CA LYS A 66 -2.70 -3.00 -4.34
C LYS A 66 -1.55 -3.33 -3.39
N ARG A 67 -1.82 -3.38 -2.07
CA ARG A 67 -0.82 -3.71 -1.04
C ARG A 67 -0.24 -5.12 -1.22
N ARG A 68 -1.08 -6.09 -1.62
CA ARG A 68 -0.63 -7.44 -1.98
C ARG A 68 0.36 -7.40 -3.16
N ARG A 69 0.02 -6.70 -4.26
CA ARG A 69 0.90 -6.58 -5.43
C ARG A 69 2.22 -5.89 -5.14
N GLU A 70 2.20 -4.89 -4.26
CA GLU A 70 3.40 -4.17 -3.83
C GLU A 70 4.18 -4.92 -2.73
N HIS A 71 3.75 -6.14 -2.38
CA HIS A 71 4.35 -6.97 -1.33
C HIS A 71 4.46 -6.25 0.04
N ILE A 72 3.66 -5.22 0.29
CA ILE A 72 3.70 -4.44 1.54
C ILE A 72 3.35 -5.32 2.73
N GLU A 73 2.37 -6.21 2.57
CA GLU A 73 1.94 -7.15 3.61
C GLU A 73 3.07 -8.13 3.99
N CYS A 74 3.90 -8.53 3.02
CA CYS A 74 5.04 -9.42 3.23
C CYS A 74 6.19 -8.73 3.99
N GLN A 75 6.31 -7.40 3.91
CA GLN A 75 7.34 -6.64 4.62
C GLN A 75 7.07 -6.51 6.12
N SER A 76 5.78 -6.56 6.49
CA SER A 76 5.35 -6.32 7.88
C SER A 76 5.64 -7.50 8.81
N ARG A 77 5.73 -8.73 8.28
CA ARG A 77 5.84 -9.96 9.08
C ARG A 77 6.87 -10.92 8.48
N PRO A 78 8.10 -10.99 9.03
CA PRO A 78 9.18 -11.81 8.47
C PRO A 78 8.94 -13.32 8.61
N ASP A 79 8.09 -13.74 9.55
CA ASP A 79 7.68 -15.11 9.83
C ASP A 79 6.71 -15.69 8.79
N LEU A 80 5.90 -14.83 8.15
CA LEU A 80 4.91 -15.25 7.14
C LEU A 80 5.50 -15.50 5.74
N GLY A 81 6.70 -14.99 5.46
CA GLY A 81 7.28 -15.04 4.13
C GLY A 81 6.51 -14.24 3.07
N CYS A 82 6.53 -14.71 1.83
CA CYS A 82 5.88 -14.08 0.69
C CYS A 82 4.48 -14.65 0.46
N ILE A 83 3.45 -13.91 0.85
CA ILE A 83 2.04 -14.30 0.75
C ILE A 83 1.55 -14.35 -0.72
N VAL A 84 2.23 -13.62 -1.61
CA VAL A 84 1.91 -13.59 -3.04
C VAL A 84 2.36 -14.87 -3.73
N LEU A 85 3.59 -15.31 -3.44
CA LEU A 85 4.23 -16.46 -4.08
C LEU A 85 4.09 -17.76 -3.26
N GLY A 86 3.68 -17.67 -2.00
CA GLY A 86 3.67 -18.79 -1.06
C GLY A 86 5.07 -19.27 -0.66
N THR A 87 6.09 -18.42 -0.78
CA THR A 87 7.49 -18.76 -0.49
C THR A 87 7.92 -18.28 0.90
N PRO A 88 8.89 -18.93 1.57
CA PRO A 88 9.36 -18.47 2.88
C PRO A 88 10.09 -17.12 2.83
N THR A 89 10.60 -16.72 1.67
CA THR A 89 11.29 -15.44 1.46
C THR A 89 10.61 -14.65 0.35
N CYS A 90 10.55 -13.32 0.51
CA CYS A 90 9.99 -12.41 -0.48
C CYS A 90 11.12 -11.79 -1.31
N PRO A 91 11.21 -12.07 -2.63
CA PRO A 91 12.28 -11.53 -3.48
C PRO A 91 12.14 -10.03 -3.70
N HIS A 92 10.91 -9.52 -3.64
CA HIS A 92 10.60 -8.11 -3.86
C HIS A 92 10.64 -7.26 -2.59
N ARG A 93 11.45 -7.67 -1.60
CA ARG A 93 11.66 -6.89 -0.37
C ARG A 93 12.69 -5.80 -0.68
N PRO A 94 12.31 -4.52 -0.87
CA PRO A 94 13.30 -3.47 -1.00
C PRO A 94 14.09 -3.40 0.30
N ALA A 95 15.41 -3.52 0.20
CA ALA A 95 16.30 -3.27 1.31
C ALA A 95 16.10 -1.82 1.77
N GLY A 96 15.33 -1.66 2.85
CA GLY A 96 15.27 -0.40 3.59
C GLY A 96 14.10 0.56 3.32
N HIS A 97 12.97 0.08 2.82
CA HIS A 97 11.71 0.85 2.91
C HIS A 97 11.37 1.26 4.37
N GLN A 98 11.72 0.41 5.34
CA GLN A 98 11.58 0.72 6.76
C GLN A 98 12.39 1.94 7.20
N TYR A 99 13.65 2.10 6.72
CA TYR A 99 14.45 3.27 7.07
C TYR A 99 13.87 4.54 6.45
N ARG A 100 13.33 4.47 5.22
CA ARG A 100 12.76 5.65 4.53
C ARG A 100 11.50 6.17 5.20
N VAL A 101 10.63 5.29 5.66
CA VAL A 101 9.39 5.68 6.36
C VAL A 101 9.70 6.23 7.75
N LEU A 102 10.64 5.61 8.47
CA LEU A 102 11.14 6.13 9.75
C LEU A 102 11.79 7.51 9.57
N LEU A 103 12.67 7.66 8.58
CA LEU A 103 13.31 8.94 8.27
C LEU A 103 12.29 10.00 7.84
N ALA A 104 11.32 9.66 7.00
CA ALA A 104 10.27 10.59 6.60
C ALA A 104 9.40 11.02 7.78
N ARG A 105 9.08 10.11 8.72
CA ARG A 105 8.38 10.45 9.96
C ARG A 105 9.22 11.37 10.84
N MET A 106 10.50 11.08 11.04
CA MET A 106 11.42 11.95 11.80
C MET A 106 11.50 13.34 11.18
N ILE A 107 11.69 13.43 9.86
CA ILE A 107 11.74 14.73 9.14
C ILE A 107 10.42 15.50 9.28
N MET A 108 9.27 14.82 9.26
CA MET A 108 7.97 15.48 9.41
C MET A 108 7.66 15.90 10.85
N ASP A 109 8.08 15.13 11.85
CA ASP A 109 7.87 15.47 13.28
C ASP A 109 8.78 16.62 13.74
N GLU A 110 9.98 16.70 13.17
CA GLU A 110 10.97 17.72 13.52
C GLU A 110 10.73 19.06 12.81
N TRP A 111 9.78 19.11 11.87
CA TRP A 111 9.29 20.32 11.21
C TRP A 111 8.25 21.05 12.07
N SER A 112 8.59 21.27 13.33
CA SER A 112 7.79 22.04 14.29
C SER A 112 8.03 23.55 14.13
N SER A 113 7.09 24.35 14.64
CA SER A 113 6.88 25.80 14.50
C SER A 113 8.10 26.73 14.58
N GLU A 114 9.23 26.27 15.11
CA GLU A 114 10.45 27.06 15.32
C GLU A 114 11.17 27.45 14.00
N MET A 115 11.00 26.68 12.93
CA MET A 115 11.62 26.99 11.62
C MET A 115 11.04 28.24 10.96
N GLN A 116 9.83 28.67 11.34
CA GLN A 116 9.20 29.89 10.81
C GLN A 116 10.04 31.14 11.12
N TRP A 117 10.62 31.22 12.32
CA TRP A 117 11.45 32.35 12.74
C TRP A 117 12.79 32.42 12.00
N LEU A 118 13.36 31.26 11.65
CA LEU A 118 14.59 31.21 10.85
C LEU A 118 14.37 31.70 9.42
N PHE A 119 13.23 31.39 8.80
CA PHE A 119 12.86 31.94 7.50
C PHE A 119 12.62 33.46 7.55
N VAL A 120 11.95 33.95 8.60
CA VAL A 120 11.75 35.39 8.81
C VAL A 120 13.09 36.10 8.99
N ALA A 121 13.98 35.57 9.83
CA ALA A 121 15.31 36.13 10.06
C ALA A 121 16.15 36.15 8.77
N ALA A 122 16.14 35.05 8.00
CA ALA A 122 16.85 34.97 6.72
C ALA A 122 16.29 35.97 5.69
N ALA A 123 14.96 36.14 5.64
CA ALA A 123 14.33 37.13 4.76
C ALA A 123 14.73 38.57 5.13
N VAL A 124 14.78 38.89 6.43
CA VAL A 124 15.23 40.21 6.90
C VAL A 124 16.69 40.47 6.49
N VAL A 125 17.58 39.49 6.69
CA VAL A 125 18.99 39.60 6.30
C VAL A 125 19.15 39.74 4.77
N ALA A 126 18.37 38.98 4.00
CA ALA A 126 18.38 39.07 2.53
C ALA A 126 17.87 40.44 2.05
N CYS A 127 16.80 40.97 2.65
CA CYS A 127 16.29 42.30 2.36
C CYS A 127 17.29 43.39 2.75
N SER A 128 17.96 43.29 3.90
CA SER A 128 18.98 44.26 4.29
C SER A 128 20.20 44.22 3.37
N TRP A 129 20.63 43.03 2.93
CA TRP A 129 21.68 42.87 1.94
C TRP A 129 21.29 43.45 0.58
N ALA A 130 20.04 43.23 0.14
CA ALA A 130 19.53 43.80 -1.09
C ALA A 130 19.46 45.33 -1.03
N CYS A 131 18.95 45.91 0.08
CA CYS A 131 18.93 47.35 0.30
C CYS A 131 20.35 47.95 0.34
N ALA A 132 21.29 47.30 1.02
CA ALA A 132 22.68 47.77 1.10
C ALA A 132 23.43 47.66 -0.24
N ARG A 133 22.97 46.82 -1.17
CA ARG A 133 23.57 46.67 -2.51
C ARG A 133 22.96 47.60 -3.55
N TRP A 134 21.83 48.24 -3.24
CA TRP A 134 21.11 49.18 -4.14
C TRP A 134 21.23 50.65 -3.71
N LEU A 135 21.98 50.94 -2.64
CA LEU A 135 22.39 52.28 -2.20
C LEU A 135 23.86 52.52 -2.56
#